data_AF-A0A965SS82-F1
#
_entry.id   AF-A0A965SS82-F1
#
_cell.length_a   1.000
_cell.length_b   1.000
_cell.length_c   1.000
_cell.angle_alpha   90.00
_cell.angle_beta   90.00
_cell.angle_gamma   90.00
#
_symmetry.space_group_name_H-M   'P 1'
#
loop_
_entity.id
_entity.type
_entity.pdbx_description
1 polymer ?
#
loop_
_entity_poly.entity_id
_entity_poly.type
_entity_poly.pdbx_seq_one_letter_code
_entity_poly.pdbx_strand_id
1 'polypeptide(L)'
;MWIVPSLPRFLKKYPEVHLEIVCSDYVPYTIDNGLDASIQVGELHSSRLAMRQLASVDYVVVAAPSYLKRCGVPKIPNDLLQHHCLTYRRPRNGLIREWRFLVNGQEQHLAIDGLLTFNSGEALVSAA
;
A
#
# COMPACT_ATOMS: atom_id res chain seq x y z
N MET A 1 2.79 7.77 7.37
CA MET A 1 3.23 8.62 6.24
C MET A 1 4.63 9.16 6.52
N TRP A 2 5.67 8.80 5.75
CA TRP A 2 7.08 9.14 6.06
C TRP A 2 7.57 10.48 5.48
N ILE A 3 6.88 10.99 4.46
CA ILE A 3 7.30 12.21 3.73
C ILE A 3 6.93 13.47 4.49
N VAL A 4 5.65 13.62 4.89
CA VAL A 4 5.14 14.82 5.55
C VAL A 4 5.96 15.24 6.80
N PRO A 5 6.35 14.32 7.69
CA PRO A 5 7.20 14.67 8.84
C PRO A 5 8.59 15.21 8.47
N SER A 6 9.08 14.95 7.26
CA SER A 6 10.41 15.40 6.79
C SER A 6 10.40 16.80 6.16
N LEU A 7 9.22 17.33 5.80
CA LEU A 7 9.07 18.61 5.09
C LEU A 7 9.60 19.82 5.86
N PRO A 8 9.42 19.95 7.19
CA PRO A 8 9.96 21.10 7.93
C PRO A 8 11.48 21.21 7.82
N ARG A 9 12.20 20.07 7.80
CA ARG A 9 13.66 20.05 7.61
C ARG A 9 14.04 20.46 6.18
N PHE A 10 13.25 20.07 5.19
CA PHE A 10 13.46 20.43 3.80
C PHE A 10 13.31 21.94 3.58
N LEU A 11 12.21 22.54 4.07
CA LEU A 11 11.96 23.98 3.94
C LEU A 11 12.99 24.84 4.69
N LYS A 12 13.54 24.36 5.80
CA LYS A 12 14.67 25.03 6.47
C LYS A 12 15.95 25.07 5.62
N LYS A 13 16.16 24.06 4.76
CA LYS A 13 17.33 23.96 3.89
C LYS A 13 17.13 24.72 2.57
N TYR A 14 15.89 24.83 2.10
CA TYR A 14 15.51 25.47 0.84
C TYR A 14 14.35 26.47 1.08
N PRO A 15 14.63 27.63 1.70
CA PRO A 15 13.60 28.58 2.11
C PRO A 15 12.87 29.27 0.95
N GLU A 16 13.45 29.25 -0.25
CA GLU A 16 12.88 29.80 -1.48
C GLU A 16 11.83 28.91 -2.14
N VAL A 17 11.73 27.65 -1.72
CA VAL A 17 10.81 26.67 -2.31
C VAL A 17 9.43 26.78 -1.68
N HIS A 18 8.42 26.95 -2.53
CA HIS A 18 7.01 26.79 -2.16
C HIS A 18 6.57 25.35 -2.48
N LEU A 19 5.94 24.66 -1.53
CA LEU A 19 5.47 23.29 -1.70
C LEU A 19 3.94 23.24 -1.72
N GLU A 20 3.38 22.75 -2.81
CA GLU A 20 1.98 22.34 -2.90
C GLU A 20 1.91 20.81 -2.86
N ILE A 21 1.12 20.25 -1.94
CA ILE A 21 1.11 18.81 -1.68
C ILE A 21 -0.30 18.28 -1.81
N VAL A 22 -0.48 17.34 -2.73
CA VAL A 22 -1.71 16.58 -2.91
C VAL A 22 -1.48 15.16 -2.39
N CYS A 23 -2.27 14.75 -1.40
CA CYS A 23 -2.31 13.37 -0.94
C CYS A 23 -3.56 12.69 -1.50
N SER A 24 -3.36 11.66 -2.30
CA SER A 24 -4.45 10.88 -2.89
C SER A 24 -4.07 9.42 -2.89
N ASP A 25 -4.99 8.57 -2.42
CA ASP A 25 -4.90 7.14 -2.66
C ASP A 25 -5.22 6.85 -4.13
N TYR A 26 -6.06 7.64 -4.81
CA TYR A 26 -6.36 7.48 -6.24
C TYR A 26 -5.22 7.98 -7.12
N VAL A 27 -4.83 7.18 -8.12
CA VAL A 27 -3.82 7.56 -9.11
C VAL A 27 -4.48 7.96 -10.42
N PRO A 28 -4.78 9.26 -10.62
CA PRO A 28 -4.79 9.80 -11.97
C PRO A 28 -3.92 11.06 -12.12
N TYR A 29 -3.28 11.56 -11.06
CA TYR A 29 -2.45 12.77 -11.17
C TYR A 29 -1.09 12.44 -11.78
N THR A 30 -0.95 12.71 -13.07
CA THR A 30 0.31 12.66 -13.82
C THR A 30 0.95 14.04 -13.85
N ILE A 31 2.14 14.14 -14.45
CA ILE A 31 2.75 15.44 -14.79
C ILE A 31 1.82 16.27 -15.68
N ASP A 32 0.96 15.63 -16.48
CA ASP A 32 -0.03 16.34 -17.30
C ASP A 32 -1.06 17.11 -16.46
N ASN A 33 -1.15 16.82 -15.15
CA ASN A 33 -1.97 17.57 -14.19
C ASN A 33 -1.21 18.66 -13.44
N GLY A 34 0.02 19.00 -13.86
CA GLY A 34 0.82 20.07 -13.26
C GLY A 34 1.65 19.67 -12.05
N LEU A 35 1.85 18.37 -11.80
CA LEU A 35 2.74 17.90 -10.74
C LEU A 35 4.20 17.88 -11.22
N ASP A 36 5.11 18.50 -10.46
CA ASP A 36 6.55 18.43 -10.72
C ASP A 36 7.16 17.07 -10.31
N ALA A 37 6.61 16.45 -9.27
CA ALA A 37 7.07 15.17 -8.75
C ALA A 37 5.92 14.38 -8.11
N SER A 38 6.00 13.05 -8.19
CA SER A 38 5.10 12.16 -7.46
C SER A 38 5.87 11.07 -6.73
N ILE A 39 5.42 10.75 -5.52
CA ILE A 39 5.95 9.65 -4.71
C ILE A 39 4.85 8.60 -4.63
N GLN A 40 5.15 7.39 -5.08
CA GLN A 40 4.17 6.32 -5.22
C GLN A 40 4.73 5.00 -4.68
N VAL A 41 3.86 4.18 -4.10
CA VAL A 41 4.17 2.79 -3.73
C VAL A 41 3.65 1.87 -4.82
N GLY A 42 4.53 1.09 -5.43
CA GLY A 42 4.16 0.13 -6.48
C GLY A 42 5.31 -0.14 -7.43
N GLU A 43 5.06 -1.03 -8.38
CA GLU A 43 6.07 -1.43 -9.35
C GLU A 43 6.47 -0.26 -10.26
N LEU A 44 7.73 -0.25 -10.68
CA LEU A 44 8.23 0.66 -11.70
C LEU A 44 7.67 0.20 -13.05
N HIS A 45 6.96 1.08 -13.75
CA HIS A 45 6.44 0.79 -15.09
C HIS A 45 7.25 1.59 -16.10
N SER A 46 7.38 1.09 -17.33
CA SER A 46 8.02 1.86 -18.39
C SER A 46 7.31 3.20 -18.55
N SER A 47 8.02 4.27 -18.25
CA SER A 47 7.51 5.63 -18.31
C SER A 47 8.53 6.47 -19.05
N ARG A 48 8.08 7.52 -19.74
CA ARG A 48 8.98 8.56 -20.28
C ARG A 48 9.60 9.42 -19.18
N LEU A 49 9.21 9.19 -17.93
CA LEU A 49 9.64 9.95 -16.76
C LEU A 49 10.85 9.31 -16.09
N ALA A 50 11.72 10.16 -15.55
CA ALA A 50 12.79 9.72 -14.67
C ALA A 50 12.19 9.14 -13.39
N MET A 51 12.57 7.91 -13.05
CA MET A 51 12.12 7.24 -11.83
C MET A 51 13.32 6.89 -10.95
N ARG A 52 13.16 7.03 -9.64
CA ARG A 52 14.16 6.63 -8.65
C ARG A 52 13.49 5.86 -7.52
N GLN A 53 14.00 4.66 -7.24
CA GLN A 53 13.58 3.91 -6.06
C GLN A 53 14.09 4.64 -4.80
N LEU A 54 13.18 4.92 -3.87
CA LEU A 54 13.49 5.58 -2.59
C LEU A 54 13.68 4.57 -1.46
N ALA A 55 12.85 3.52 -1.43
CA ALA A 55 12.88 2.47 -0.43
C ALA A 55 12.14 1.22 -0.96
N SER A 56 12.33 0.10 -0.27
CA SER A 56 11.49 -1.09 -0.38
C SER A 56 10.60 -1.21 0.86
N VAL A 57 9.41 -1.77 0.70
CA VAL A 57 8.48 -2.02 1.82
C VAL A 57 7.98 -3.45 1.72
N ASP A 58 7.90 -4.12 2.87
CA ASP A 58 7.32 -5.45 2.98
C ASP A 58 5.82 -5.34 3.33
N TYR A 59 5.02 -6.22 2.74
CA TYR A 59 3.62 -6.40 3.13
C TYR A 59 3.54 -7.47 4.20
N VAL A 60 2.73 -7.20 5.23
CA VAL A 60 2.46 -8.14 6.31
C VAL A 60 0.97 -8.39 6.43
N VAL A 61 0.62 -9.63 6.77
CA VAL A 61 -0.75 -9.99 7.16
C VAL A 61 -0.86 -9.83 8.66
N VAL A 62 -1.83 -9.06 9.11
CA VAL A 62 -2.11 -8.79 10.52
C VAL A 62 -3.61 -8.94 10.77
N ALA A 63 -3.97 -9.20 12.02
CA ALA A 63 -5.36 -9.29 12.44
C ALA A 63 -5.50 -8.78 13.88
N ALA A 64 -6.69 -8.28 14.24
CA ALA A 64 -6.98 -7.88 15.60
C ALA A 64 -6.83 -9.07 16.57
N PRO A 65 -6.24 -8.88 17.77
CA PRO A 65 -6.11 -9.95 18.75
C PRO A 65 -7.45 -10.57 19.15
N SER A 66 -8.51 -9.77 19.19
CA SER A 66 -9.89 -10.22 19.49
C SER A 66 -10.43 -11.14 18.41
N TYR A 67 -10.14 -10.85 17.13
CA TYR A 67 -10.51 -11.71 16.01
C TYR A 67 -9.80 -13.07 16.11
N LEU A 68 -8.48 -13.07 16.32
CA LEU A 68 -7.70 -14.30 16.43
C LEU A 68 -8.10 -15.18 17.62
N LYS A 69 -8.53 -14.57 18.75
CA LYS A 69 -9.08 -15.31 19.90
C LYS A 69 -10.38 -16.04 19.57
N ARG A 70 -11.21 -15.46 18.69
CA ARG A 70 -12.52 -16.01 18.31
C ARG A 70 -12.41 -17.01 17.15
N CYS A 71 -11.59 -16.70 16.16
CA CYS A 71 -11.54 -17.44 14.89
C CYS A 71 -10.30 -18.33 14.75
N GLY A 72 -9.37 -18.30 15.71
CA GLY A 72 -8.10 -19.03 15.64
C GLY A 72 -7.01 -18.27 14.90
N VAL A 73 -5.77 -18.75 15.04
CA VAL A 73 -4.59 -18.20 14.37
C VAL A 73 -4.22 -19.07 13.17
N PRO A 74 -4.21 -18.52 11.94
CA PRO A 74 -3.78 -19.27 10.76
C PRO A 74 -2.32 -19.71 10.92
N LYS A 75 -2.03 -20.96 10.53
CA LYS A 75 -0.69 -21.57 10.62
C LYS A 75 0.01 -21.65 9.28
N ILE A 76 -0.76 -21.76 8.20
CA ILE A 76 -0.27 -21.73 6.82
C ILE A 76 -1.09 -20.72 6.00
N PRO A 77 -0.56 -20.19 4.88
CA PRO A 77 -1.29 -19.23 4.07
C PRO A 77 -2.68 -19.70 3.65
N ASN A 78 -2.84 -20.99 3.30
CA ASN A 78 -4.14 -21.55 2.89
C ASN A 78 -5.24 -21.42 3.94
N ASP A 79 -4.90 -21.35 5.23
CA ASP A 79 -5.90 -21.18 6.30
C ASP A 79 -6.66 -19.86 6.14
N LEU A 80 -6.03 -18.84 5.52
CA LEU A 80 -6.64 -17.53 5.27
C LEU A 80 -7.88 -17.60 4.38
N LEU A 81 -8.03 -18.65 3.56
CA LEU A 81 -9.23 -18.88 2.75
C LEU A 81 -10.47 -19.17 3.60
N GLN A 82 -10.30 -19.52 4.87
CA GLN A 82 -11.38 -19.76 5.84
C GLN A 82 -11.58 -18.58 6.82
N HIS A 83 -10.87 -17.47 6.62
CA HIS A 83 -10.92 -16.29 7.47
C HIS A 83 -11.59 -15.10 6.76
N HIS A 84 -12.21 -14.21 7.54
CA HIS A 84 -12.75 -12.94 7.07
C HIS A 84 -11.63 -11.94 6.78
N CYS A 85 -10.98 -12.12 5.65
CA CYS A 85 -9.89 -11.24 5.22
C CYS A 85 -10.44 -9.90 4.70
N LEU A 86 -9.68 -8.83 4.93
CA LEU A 86 -9.91 -7.52 4.33
C LEU A 86 -8.94 -7.34 3.17
N THR A 87 -9.43 -6.90 2.01
CA THR A 87 -8.62 -6.80 0.80
C THR A 87 -8.37 -5.35 0.38
N TYR A 88 -7.30 -5.15 -0.38
CA TYR A 88 -6.89 -3.83 -0.84
C TYR A 88 -7.09 -3.71 -2.36
N ARG A 89 -7.90 -2.75 -2.80
CA ARG A 89 -8.05 -2.40 -4.22
C ARG A 89 -6.95 -1.42 -4.61
N ARG A 90 -6.07 -1.86 -5.52
CA ARG A 90 -4.96 -1.04 -6.00
C ARG A 90 -5.52 0.15 -6.80
N PRO A 91 -5.29 1.40 -6.36
CA PRO A 91 -5.87 2.55 -7.03
C PRO A 91 -5.33 2.78 -8.43
N ARG A 92 -4.11 2.29 -8.72
CA ARG A 92 -3.45 2.44 -10.02
C ARG A 92 -4.14 1.68 -11.16
N ASN A 93 -4.64 0.47 -10.90
CA ASN A 93 -5.19 -0.40 -11.95
C ASN A 93 -6.57 -0.97 -11.59
N GLY A 94 -7.14 -0.58 -10.45
CA GLY A 94 -8.44 -1.04 -9.96
C GLY A 94 -8.48 -2.51 -9.53
N LEU A 95 -7.39 -3.27 -9.69
CA LEU A 95 -7.35 -4.70 -9.34
C LEU A 95 -7.18 -4.88 -7.83
N ILE A 96 -7.80 -5.92 -7.28
CA ILE A 96 -7.49 -6.38 -5.93
C ILE A 96 -6.00 -6.76 -5.87
N ARG A 97 -5.34 -6.36 -4.78
CA ARG A 97 -3.97 -6.78 -4.48
C ARG A 97 -3.98 -8.26 -4.19
N GLU A 98 -3.26 -9.01 -5.01
CA GLU A 98 -3.01 -10.42 -4.81
C GLU A 98 -2.16 -10.63 -3.54
N TRP A 99 -2.52 -11.64 -2.75
CA TRP A 99 -1.76 -12.02 -1.58
C TRP A 99 -0.70 -13.03 -1.98
N ARG A 100 0.57 -12.66 -1.81
CA ARG A 100 1.73 -13.47 -2.20
C ARG A 100 2.51 -13.83 -0.95
N PHE A 101 2.84 -15.11 -0.83
CA PHE A 101 3.59 -15.66 0.29
C PHE A 101 4.78 -16.45 -0.23
N LEU A 102 5.89 -16.41 0.49
CA LEU A 102 7.02 -17.28 0.22
C LEU A 102 7.00 -18.44 1.24
N VAL A 103 6.71 -19.65 0.78
CA VAL A 103 6.66 -20.86 1.61
C VAL A 103 7.70 -21.84 1.08
N ASN A 104 8.70 -22.19 1.91
CA ASN A 104 9.79 -23.10 1.53
C ASN A 104 10.50 -22.69 0.22
N GLY A 105 10.66 -21.38 -0.01
CA GLY A 105 11.29 -20.85 -1.22
C GLY A 105 10.40 -20.84 -2.47
N GLN A 106 9.12 -21.25 -2.35
CA GLN A 106 8.14 -21.19 -3.43
C GLN A 106 7.13 -20.08 -3.19
N GLU A 107 6.85 -19.30 -4.23
CA GLU A 107 5.82 -18.28 -4.19
C GLU A 107 4.44 -18.93 -4.27
N GLN A 108 3.57 -18.61 -3.31
CA GLN A 108 2.18 -19.02 -3.25
C GLN A 108 1.29 -17.80 -3.40
N HIS A 109 0.35 -17.89 -4.33
CA HIS A 109 -0.59 -16.83 -4.65
C HIS A 109 -1.96 -17.23 -4.13
N LEU A 110 -2.58 -16.39 -3.32
CA LEU A 110 -3.93 -16.61 -2.80
C LEU A 110 -4.90 -15.58 -3.33
N ALA A 111 -5.93 -16.06 -4.01
CA ALA A 111 -7.10 -15.29 -4.38
C ALA A 111 -8.03 -15.19 -3.18
N ILE A 112 -7.79 -14.19 -2.34
CA ILE A 112 -8.59 -13.91 -1.16
C ILE A 112 -9.90 -13.22 -1.58
N ASP A 113 -11.02 -13.83 -1.25
CA ASP A 113 -12.32 -13.15 -1.29
C ASP A 113 -12.48 -12.29 -0.04
N GLY A 114 -12.54 -10.99 -0.23
CA GLY A 114 -12.48 -10.02 0.87
C GLY A 114 -13.86 -9.67 1.39
N LEU A 115 -14.07 -9.76 2.71
CA LEU A 115 -15.31 -9.33 3.35
C LEU A 115 -15.55 -7.83 3.13
N LEU A 116 -14.48 -7.03 3.24
CA LEU A 116 -14.47 -5.62 2.88
C LEU A 116 -13.25 -5.36 1.99
N THR A 117 -13.41 -4.43 1.06
CA THR A 117 -12.34 -3.98 0.18
C THR A 117 -12.12 -2.48 0.35
N PHE A 118 -10.89 -2.08 0.64
CA PHE A 118 -10.49 -0.67 0.78
C PHE A 118 -9.44 -0.29 -0.26
N ASN A 119 -9.37 0.98 -0.62
CA ASN A 119 -8.28 1.55 -1.43
C ASN A 119 -7.29 2.38 -0.58
N SER A 120 -7.55 2.49 0.72
CA SER A 120 -6.72 3.17 1.71
C SER A 120 -6.21 2.18 2.76
N GLY A 121 -4.90 2.17 2.99
CA GLY A 121 -4.30 1.29 3.99
C GLY A 121 -4.71 1.65 5.42
N GLU A 122 -4.89 2.93 5.71
CA GLU A 122 -5.33 3.41 7.03
C GLU A 122 -6.77 2.99 7.34
N ALA A 123 -7.67 3.11 6.37
CA ALA A 123 -9.04 2.60 6.50
C ALA A 123 -9.09 1.09 6.69
N LEU A 124 -8.25 0.33 5.97
CA LEU A 124 -8.15 -1.13 6.11
C LEU A 124 -7.74 -1.53 7.54
N VAL A 125 -6.73 -0.86 8.11
CA VAL A 125 -6.29 -1.12 9.49
C VAL A 125 -7.36 -0.71 10.50
N SER A 126 -8.07 0.39 10.25
CA SER A 126 -9.10 0.90 11.15
C SER A 126 -10.36 0.02 11.18
N ALA A 127 -10.61 -0.74 10.12
CA ALA A 127 -11.74 -1.67 10.01
C ALA A 127 -11.45 -3.08 10.57
N ALA A 128 -10.21 -3.36 10.99
CA ALA A 128 -9.74 -4.68 11.39
C ALA A 128 -10.03 -5.08 12.85
#